data_AF-A0A7C7MQS1-F1
#
_entry.id   AF-A0A7C7MQS1-F1
#
_cell.length_a   1.000
_cell.length_b   1.000
_cell.length_c   1.000
_cell.angle_alpha   90.00
_cell.angle_beta   90.00
_cell.angle_gamma   90.00
#
_symmetry.space_group_name_H-M   'P 1'
#
loop_
_entity.id
_entity.type
_entity.pdbx_description
1 polymer ?
#
loop_
_entity_poly.entity_id
_entity_poly.type
_entity_poly.pdbx_seq_one_letter_code
_entity_poly.pdbx_strand_id
1 'polypeptide(L)'
;MKNIIFALPGRQFSGNFLQCWTDTVLKCVRNGINPLLSNKFSSMVSYARCLCLGADVRRGTHQKPFDGKIDYDYIMWIDSDQIFSFEQIQKLISYDKDIVSGIYKTENGQNFACVKDWDQNHYKKHGSFYFLQQEDCVNHRGLMEVQYNGMGFMLIKKGVFEKVEYPWFRQMKKQIGDLEEYCSEDVAFCQLAREAGFKIFIDPQMVVGHEKMRVLY
;
A
#
# COMPACT_ATOMS: atom_id res chain seq x y z
N MET A 1 19.17 5.17 -14.05
CA MET A 1 18.08 4.20 -14.25
C MET A 1 17.51 3.90 -12.88
N LYS A 2 16.21 4.12 -12.64
CA LYS A 2 15.60 3.86 -11.31
C LYS A 2 15.24 2.38 -11.19
N ASN A 3 15.59 1.74 -10.08
CA ASN A 3 15.24 0.35 -9.78
C ASN A 3 13.94 0.32 -8.97
N ILE A 4 12.88 -0.28 -9.50
CA ILE A 4 11.59 -0.37 -8.79
C ILE A 4 11.21 -1.82 -8.60
N ILE A 5 11.00 -2.21 -7.35
CA ILE A 5 10.46 -3.53 -7.02
C ILE A 5 8.93 -3.44 -7.01
N PHE A 6 8.27 -4.18 -7.88
CA PHE A 6 6.83 -4.36 -7.88
C PHE A 6 6.46 -5.52 -6.96
N ALA A 7 5.94 -5.19 -5.78
CA ALA A 7 5.49 -6.15 -4.78
C ALA A 7 4.02 -6.50 -5.03
N LEU A 8 3.79 -7.71 -5.54
CA LEU A 8 2.47 -8.19 -5.94
C LEU A 8 2.04 -9.34 -5.01
N PRO A 9 1.36 -9.08 -3.88
CA PRO A 9 0.82 -10.15 -3.04
C PRO A 9 -0.41 -10.78 -3.71
N GLY A 10 -0.33 -12.06 -4.05
CA GLY A 10 -1.42 -12.76 -4.73
C GLY A 10 -0.94 -13.92 -5.59
N ARG A 11 -1.86 -14.83 -5.94
CA ARG A 11 -1.60 -15.95 -6.86
C ARG A 11 -2.45 -15.91 -8.13
N GLN A 12 -3.44 -15.03 -8.17
CA GLN A 12 -4.41 -14.90 -9.26
C GLN A 12 -4.56 -13.43 -9.57
N PHE A 13 -4.56 -13.10 -10.86
CA PHE A 13 -4.66 -11.75 -11.39
C PHE A 13 -5.61 -11.80 -12.59
N SER A 14 -6.42 -10.77 -12.76
CA SER A 14 -7.40 -10.71 -13.84
C SER A 14 -6.76 -10.37 -15.20
N GLY A 15 -7.53 -10.53 -16.27
CA GLY A 15 -7.13 -10.06 -17.60
C GLY A 15 -6.93 -8.53 -17.66
N ASN A 16 -7.64 -7.77 -16.83
CA ASN A 16 -7.44 -6.32 -16.72
C ASN A 16 -6.11 -6.00 -16.03
N PHE A 17 -5.81 -6.69 -14.93
CA PHE A 17 -4.51 -6.56 -14.26
C PHE A 17 -3.36 -6.91 -15.22
N LEU A 18 -3.48 -7.99 -15.98
CA LEU A 18 -2.46 -8.41 -16.95
C LEU A 18 -2.19 -7.32 -18.01
N GLN A 19 -3.22 -6.63 -18.48
CA GLN A 19 -3.08 -5.50 -19.41
C GLN A 19 -2.35 -4.32 -18.76
N CYS A 20 -2.78 -3.90 -17.57
CA CYS A 20 -2.13 -2.84 -16.79
C CYS A 20 -0.64 -3.14 -16.53
N TRP A 21 -0.35 -4.38 -16.10
CA TRP A 21 1.00 -4.86 -15.82
C TRP A 21 1.88 -4.86 -17.07
N THR A 22 1.38 -5.40 -18.18
CA THR A 22 2.14 -5.50 -19.44
C THR A 22 2.50 -4.11 -19.97
N ASP A 23 1.53 -3.19 -20.02
CA ASP A 23 1.77 -1.80 -20.43
C ASP A 23 2.79 -1.12 -19.49
N THR A 24 2.63 -1.30 -18.18
CA THR A 24 3.52 -0.73 -17.16
C THR A 24 4.96 -1.20 -17.32
N VAL A 25 5.20 -2.50 -17.48
CA VAL A 25 6.57 -3.04 -17.64
C VAL A 25 7.22 -2.50 -18.92
N LEU A 26 6.49 -2.50 -20.04
CA LEU A 26 7.00 -1.96 -21.31
C LEU A 26 7.35 -0.46 -21.19
N LYS A 27 6.47 0.33 -20.57
CA LYS A 27 6.70 1.76 -20.35
C LYS A 27 7.81 2.03 -19.34
N CYS A 28 7.97 1.21 -18.30
CA CYS A 28 9.10 1.32 -17.37
C CYS A 28 10.43 1.24 -18.12
N VAL A 29 10.62 0.17 -18.91
CA VAL A 29 11.87 -0.04 -19.66
C VAL A 29 12.13 1.10 -20.65
N ARG A 30 11.10 1.56 -21.37
CA ARG A 30 11.20 2.70 -22.30
C ARG A 30 11.55 4.03 -21.62
N ASN A 31 11.19 4.20 -20.35
CA ASN A 31 11.45 5.41 -19.57
C ASN A 31 12.65 5.26 -18.60
N GLY A 32 13.55 4.30 -18.84
CA GLY A 32 14.77 4.15 -18.04
C GLY A 32 14.51 3.75 -16.58
N ILE A 33 13.41 3.03 -16.34
CA ILE A 33 13.10 2.34 -15.09
C ILE A 33 13.38 0.86 -15.29
N ASN A 34 14.07 0.24 -14.33
CA ASN A 34 14.30 -1.18 -14.26
C ASN A 34 13.25 -1.82 -13.33
N PRO A 35 12.20 -2.48 -13.89
CA PRO A 35 11.17 -3.13 -13.09
C PRO A 35 11.65 -4.51 -12.61
N LEU A 36 11.63 -4.73 -11.30
CA LEU A 36 11.88 -6.02 -10.66
C LEU A 36 10.58 -6.56 -10.08
N LEU A 37 10.25 -7.82 -10.33
CA LEU A 37 9.01 -8.42 -9.82
C LEU A 37 9.26 -9.20 -8.52
N SER A 38 8.48 -8.91 -7.48
CA SER A 38 8.36 -9.75 -6.28
C SER A 38 6.91 -10.17 -6.08
N ASN A 39 6.55 -11.31 -6.67
CA ASN A 39 5.23 -11.93 -6.48
C ASN A 39 5.32 -13.07 -5.45
N LYS A 40 4.43 -13.03 -4.46
CA LYS A 40 4.32 -14.04 -3.39
C LYS A 40 2.87 -14.23 -2.99
N PHE A 41 2.57 -15.38 -2.41
CA PHE A 41 1.24 -15.73 -1.97
C PHE A 41 1.29 -16.45 -0.62
N SER A 42 0.29 -16.16 0.21
CA SER A 42 -0.07 -16.92 1.40
C SER A 42 -1.56 -16.71 1.64
N SER A 43 -2.24 -17.66 2.31
CA SER A 43 -3.59 -17.43 2.82
C SER A 43 -3.63 -16.34 3.90
N MET A 44 -2.49 -16.03 4.52
CA MET A 44 -2.34 -14.92 5.46
C MET A 44 -1.72 -13.72 4.74
N VAL A 45 -2.51 -12.68 4.47
CA VAL A 45 -2.09 -11.50 3.69
C VAL A 45 -0.87 -10.81 4.31
N SER A 46 -0.82 -10.68 5.64
CA SER A 46 0.36 -10.14 6.35
C SER A 46 1.64 -10.91 6.03
N TYR A 47 1.55 -12.24 5.94
CA TYR A 47 2.69 -13.07 5.57
C TYR A 47 3.05 -12.94 4.09
N ALA A 48 2.05 -12.92 3.21
CA ALA A 48 2.27 -12.72 1.77
C ALA A 48 3.03 -11.41 1.51
N ARG A 49 2.64 -10.31 2.17
CA ARG A 49 3.34 -9.02 2.07
C ARG A 49 4.75 -9.10 2.65
N CYS A 50 4.97 -9.72 3.80
CA CYS A 50 6.33 -9.92 4.33
C CYS A 50 7.20 -10.75 3.37
N LEU A 51 6.66 -11.79 2.75
CA LEU A 51 7.36 -12.60 1.75
C LEU A 51 7.71 -11.77 0.50
N CYS A 52 6.86 -10.83 0.08
CA CYS A 52 7.17 -9.92 -1.04
C CYS A 52 8.43 -9.08 -0.77
N LEU A 53 8.80 -8.85 0.50
CA LEU A 53 10.04 -8.21 0.91
C LEU A 53 11.19 -9.21 1.14
N GLY A 54 11.01 -10.48 0.79
CA GLY A 54 12.02 -11.52 0.99
C GLY A 54 12.25 -11.90 2.44
N ALA A 55 11.22 -11.78 3.31
CA ALA A 55 11.31 -12.13 4.72
C ALA A 55 11.75 -13.59 4.95
N ASP A 56 12.55 -13.79 6.00
CA ASP A 56 12.94 -15.11 6.50
C ASP A 56 13.07 -15.02 8.02
N VAL A 57 12.31 -15.86 8.72
CA VAL A 57 12.24 -15.84 10.19
C VAL A 57 13.61 -16.06 10.85
N ARG A 58 14.53 -16.76 10.18
CA ARG A 58 15.88 -17.06 10.70
C ARG A 58 16.77 -15.82 10.81
N ARG A 59 16.41 -14.71 10.16
CA ARG A 59 17.17 -13.44 10.18
C ARG A 59 16.79 -12.52 11.33
N GLY A 60 15.80 -12.88 12.15
CA GLY A 60 15.37 -12.09 13.30
C GLY A 60 14.63 -10.79 12.92
N THR A 61 14.39 -9.94 13.91
CA THR A 61 13.54 -8.74 13.77
C THR A 61 14.24 -7.54 13.10
N HIS A 62 15.57 -7.54 13.08
CA HIS A 62 16.37 -6.48 12.44
C HIS A 62 16.69 -6.75 10.96
N GLN A 63 16.02 -7.73 10.34
CA GLN A 63 16.22 -8.04 8.94
C GLN A 63 15.78 -6.87 8.05
N LYS A 64 16.49 -6.68 6.93
CA LYS A 64 16.16 -5.70 5.90
C LYS A 64 15.40 -6.37 4.75
N PRO A 65 14.64 -5.63 3.93
CA PRO A 65 14.09 -6.16 2.69
C PRO A 65 15.17 -6.85 1.87
N PHE A 66 14.88 -8.08 1.44
CA PHE A 66 15.78 -8.93 0.67
C PHE A 66 17.16 -9.12 1.30
N ASP A 67 17.26 -9.03 2.63
CA ASP A 67 18.52 -9.09 3.38
C ASP A 67 19.53 -7.99 2.97
N GLY A 68 19.05 -6.89 2.38
CA GLY A 68 19.89 -5.82 1.83
C GLY A 68 20.66 -6.21 0.56
N LYS A 69 20.34 -7.34 -0.06
CA LYS A 69 21.07 -7.88 -1.23
C LYS A 69 20.56 -7.36 -2.58
N ILE A 70 19.34 -6.83 -2.61
CA ILE A 70 18.74 -6.24 -3.81
C ILE A 70 18.85 -4.73 -3.72
N ASP A 71 19.42 -4.11 -4.72
CA ASP A 71 19.43 -2.66 -4.85
C ASP A 71 18.15 -2.17 -5.52
N TYR A 72 17.51 -1.16 -4.93
CA TYR A 72 16.25 -0.58 -5.39
C TYR A 72 16.14 0.88 -4.92
N ASP A 73 15.29 1.67 -5.57
CA ASP A 73 14.96 3.03 -5.16
C ASP A 73 13.57 3.07 -4.49
N TYR A 74 12.64 2.28 -5.01
CA TYR A 74 11.27 2.19 -4.53
C TYR A 74 10.73 0.76 -4.55
N ILE A 75 9.75 0.51 -3.68
CA ILE A 75 8.86 -0.63 -3.73
C ILE A 75 7.47 -0.13 -4.06
N MET A 76 6.92 -0.56 -5.20
CA MET A 76 5.56 -0.27 -5.63
C MET A 76 4.66 -1.47 -5.26
N TRP A 77 3.73 -1.25 -4.33
CA TRP A 77 2.75 -2.24 -3.91
C TRP A 77 1.52 -2.15 -4.79
N ILE A 78 1.11 -3.29 -5.36
CA ILE A 78 -0.09 -3.40 -6.18
C ILE A 78 -0.82 -4.68 -5.81
N ASP A 79 -2.01 -4.56 -5.20
CA ASP A 79 -2.87 -5.70 -4.89
C ASP A 79 -3.49 -6.26 -6.20
N SER A 80 -3.83 -7.55 -6.21
CA SER A 80 -4.23 -8.29 -7.42
C SER A 80 -5.52 -7.81 -8.09
N ASP A 81 -6.30 -6.98 -7.40
CA ASP A 81 -7.59 -6.46 -7.83
C ASP A 81 -7.56 -4.94 -8.15
N GLN A 82 -6.36 -4.39 -8.36
CA GLN A 82 -6.20 -2.98 -8.75
C GLN A 82 -6.07 -2.82 -10.26
N ILE A 83 -6.76 -1.81 -10.80
CA ILE A 83 -6.69 -1.38 -12.19
C ILE A 83 -5.97 -0.03 -12.25
N PHE A 84 -4.76 -0.05 -12.80
CA PHE A 84 -3.80 1.05 -12.71
C PHE A 84 -3.15 1.38 -14.06
N SER A 85 -2.43 2.50 -14.12
CA SER A 85 -1.61 2.86 -15.29
C SER A 85 -0.18 3.23 -14.91
N PHE A 86 0.73 3.16 -15.89
CA PHE A 86 2.10 3.63 -15.74
C PHE A 86 2.17 5.10 -15.34
N GLU A 87 1.29 5.95 -15.89
CA GLU A 87 1.27 7.40 -15.65
C GLU A 87 0.95 7.70 -14.18
N GLN A 88 0.09 6.90 -13.55
CA GLN A 88 -0.16 7.00 -12.11
C GLN A 88 1.11 6.67 -11.30
N ILE A 89 1.81 5.59 -11.63
CA ILE A 89 3.07 5.22 -10.98
C ILE A 89 4.14 6.31 -11.20
N GLN A 90 4.26 6.83 -12.42
CA GLN A 90 5.19 7.91 -12.74
C GLN A 90 4.88 9.18 -11.93
N LYS A 91 3.60 9.50 -11.74
CA LYS A 91 3.16 10.62 -10.91
C LYS A 91 3.47 10.39 -9.43
N LEU A 92 3.31 9.17 -8.91
CA LEU A 92 3.72 8.83 -7.54
C LEU A 92 5.23 9.05 -7.36
N ILE A 93 6.05 8.62 -8.33
CA ILE A 93 7.50 8.81 -8.31
C ILE A 93 7.88 10.31 -8.31
N SER A 94 7.15 11.14 -9.07
CA SER A 94 7.47 12.58 -9.19
C SER A 94 7.20 13.38 -7.92
N TYR A 95 6.37 12.87 -7.00
CA TYR A 95 6.11 13.52 -5.72
C TYR A 95 7.30 13.46 -4.74
N ASP A 96 8.24 12.54 -4.96
CA ASP A 96 9.43 12.33 -4.12
C ASP A 96 9.13 12.31 -2.61
N LYS A 97 8.17 11.47 -2.22
CA LYS A 97 7.83 11.21 -0.81
C LYS A 97 8.33 9.83 -0.39
N ASP A 98 8.58 9.69 0.91
CA ASP A 98 8.94 8.41 1.50
C ASP A 98 7.82 7.38 1.35
N ILE A 99 6.56 7.81 1.54
CA ILE A 99 5.36 7.00 1.37
C ILE A 99 4.31 7.85 0.66
N VAL A 100 3.87 7.41 -0.53
CA VAL A 100 2.79 8.07 -1.28
C VAL A 100 1.92 7.06 -2.01
N SER A 101 0.62 7.29 -2.03
CA SER A 101 -0.36 6.35 -2.56
C SER A 101 -1.41 7.02 -3.45
N GLY A 102 -1.95 6.25 -4.39
CA GLY A 102 -3.28 6.54 -4.94
C GLY A 102 -4.37 6.08 -3.95
N ILE A 103 -5.60 6.53 -4.18
CA ILE A 103 -6.77 6.08 -3.41
C ILE A 103 -7.64 5.16 -4.25
N TYR A 104 -8.33 4.24 -3.60
CA TYR A 104 -9.27 3.33 -4.25
C TYR A 104 -10.43 3.06 -3.31
N LYS A 105 -11.60 2.81 -3.89
CA LYS A 105 -12.83 2.58 -3.12
C LYS A 105 -12.74 1.25 -2.39
N THR A 106 -13.33 1.14 -1.21
CA THR A 106 -13.61 -0.13 -0.55
C THR A 106 -14.72 -0.88 -1.29
N GLU A 107 -14.98 -2.14 -0.90
CA GLU A 107 -15.99 -2.98 -1.55
C GLU A 107 -17.41 -2.40 -1.49
N ASN A 108 -17.71 -1.50 -0.54
CA ASN A 108 -19.00 -0.83 -0.48
C ASN A 108 -19.22 0.20 -1.60
N GLY A 109 -18.19 0.54 -2.37
CA GLY A 109 -18.27 1.47 -3.51
C GLY A 109 -18.47 2.95 -3.14
N GLN A 110 -18.48 3.29 -1.85
CA GLN A 110 -18.68 4.64 -1.34
C GLN A 110 -17.41 5.20 -0.71
N ASN A 111 -16.85 4.47 0.25
CA ASN A 111 -15.68 4.90 1.02
C ASN A 111 -14.40 4.60 0.25
N PHE A 112 -13.39 5.47 0.34
CA PHE A 112 -12.01 5.15 0.00
C PHE A 112 -11.35 4.40 1.15
N ALA A 113 -10.40 3.50 0.85
CA ALA A 113 -9.60 2.80 1.86
C ALA A 113 -8.55 3.71 2.52
N CYS A 114 -8.95 4.91 2.96
CA CYS A 114 -8.09 5.98 3.44
C CYS A 114 -8.72 6.67 4.65
N VAL A 115 -7.92 6.89 5.69
CA VAL A 115 -8.30 7.60 6.91
C VAL A 115 -7.35 8.76 7.13
N LYS A 116 -7.88 9.98 7.07
CA LYS A 116 -7.10 11.20 7.28
C LYS A 116 -6.73 11.40 8.74
N ASP A 117 -7.72 11.28 9.63
CA ASP A 117 -7.60 11.60 11.06
C ASP A 117 -7.89 10.37 11.92
N TRP A 118 -7.02 10.08 12.90
CA TRP A 118 -7.19 8.96 13.84
C TRP A 118 -8.09 9.37 15.01
N ASP A 119 -9.32 9.75 14.68
CA ASP A 119 -10.32 10.24 15.64
C ASP A 119 -10.91 9.08 16.46
N GLN A 120 -10.42 8.95 17.70
CA GLN A 120 -10.90 7.93 18.63
C GLN A 120 -12.34 8.17 19.11
N ASN A 121 -12.84 9.41 19.11
CA ASN A 121 -14.22 9.70 19.49
C ASN A 121 -15.18 9.24 18.41
N HIS A 122 -14.83 9.50 17.14
CA HIS A 122 -15.55 8.92 16.00
C HIS A 122 -15.53 7.40 16.08
N TYR A 123 -14.36 6.80 16.33
CA TYR A 123 -14.21 5.35 16.47
C TYR A 123 -15.15 4.76 17.53
N LYS A 124 -15.15 5.31 18.74
CA LYS A 124 -15.99 4.84 19.85
C LYS A 124 -17.47 4.89 19.53
N LYS A 125 -17.89 5.87 18.72
CA LYS A 125 -19.29 6.06 18.34
C LYS A 125 -19.72 5.17 17.15
N HIS A 126 -18.81 4.89 16.22
CA HIS A 126 -19.13 4.28 14.93
C HIS A 126 -18.52 2.89 14.70
N GLY A 127 -17.63 2.43 15.58
CA GLY A 127 -16.92 1.13 15.46
C GLY A 127 -15.90 1.07 14.32
N SER A 128 -15.56 2.22 13.72
CA SER A 128 -14.56 2.35 12.67
C SER A 128 -14.06 3.80 12.63
N PHE A 129 -12.89 4.04 12.03
CA PHE A 129 -12.47 5.41 11.73
C PHE A 129 -13.24 5.96 10.53
N TYR A 130 -13.27 7.29 10.42
CA TYR A 130 -13.86 7.94 9.26
C TYR A 130 -13.00 7.67 8.01
N PHE A 131 -13.54 6.85 7.11
CA PHE A 131 -12.96 6.64 5.78
C PHE A 131 -13.39 7.77 4.86
N LEU A 132 -12.43 8.34 4.13
CA LEU A 132 -12.67 9.44 3.20
C LEU A 132 -13.68 9.03 2.12
N GLN A 133 -14.50 9.99 1.70
CA GLN A 133 -15.46 9.85 0.60
C GLN A 133 -15.10 10.80 -0.55
N GLN A 134 -15.88 10.75 -1.63
CA GLN A 134 -15.62 11.55 -2.82
C GLN A 134 -15.62 13.05 -2.53
N GLU A 135 -16.50 13.49 -1.63
CA GLU A 135 -16.69 14.90 -1.26
C GLU A 135 -15.47 15.47 -0.54
N ASP A 136 -14.73 14.64 0.21
CA ASP A 136 -13.51 15.04 0.91
C ASP A 136 -12.34 15.29 -0.05
N CYS A 137 -12.38 14.64 -1.22
CA CYS A 137 -11.27 14.63 -2.19
C CYS A 137 -11.48 15.62 -3.35
N VAL A 138 -12.73 15.87 -3.76
CA VAL A 138 -13.04 16.58 -5.02
C VAL A 138 -12.41 17.97 -5.14
N ASN A 139 -12.35 18.70 -4.02
CA ASN A 139 -11.80 20.06 -3.97
C ASN A 139 -10.36 20.13 -3.46
N HIS A 140 -9.79 19.00 -3.02
CA HIS A 140 -8.41 18.99 -2.56
C HIS A 140 -7.46 19.08 -3.75
N ARG A 141 -6.36 19.81 -3.57
CA ARG A 141 -5.32 20.01 -4.60
C ARG A 141 -3.97 19.66 -3.99
N GLY A 142 -3.18 18.91 -4.75
CA GLY A 142 -1.90 18.38 -4.27
C GLY A 142 -2.08 17.23 -3.29
N LEU A 143 -1.00 16.90 -2.60
CA LEU A 143 -0.97 15.78 -1.68
C LEU A 143 -1.76 16.08 -0.40
N MET A 144 -2.35 15.03 0.18
CA MET A 144 -2.97 15.06 1.50
C MET A 144 -2.19 14.13 2.43
N GLU A 145 -1.74 14.64 3.58
CA GLU A 145 -1.19 13.79 4.65
C GLU A 145 -2.34 13.03 5.33
N VAL A 146 -2.15 11.73 5.55
CA VAL A 146 -3.16 10.84 6.14
C VAL A 146 -2.55 9.96 7.23
N GLN A 147 -3.39 9.43 8.11
CA GLN A 147 -2.97 8.50 9.16
C GLN A 147 -2.88 7.06 8.65
N TYR A 148 -3.72 6.72 7.67
CA TYR A 148 -3.77 5.39 7.07
C TYR A 148 -4.26 5.46 5.63
N ASN A 149 -3.67 4.62 4.77
CA ASN A 149 -4.22 4.24 3.48
C ASN A 149 -3.95 2.76 3.26
N GLY A 150 -4.87 2.06 2.61
CA GLY A 150 -4.67 0.66 2.25
C GLY A 150 -3.45 0.46 1.35
N MET A 151 -2.89 -0.74 1.39
CA MET A 151 -1.63 -1.06 0.72
C MET A 151 -1.80 -1.48 -0.76
N GLY A 152 -3.01 -1.33 -1.31
CA GLY A 152 -3.36 -1.81 -2.64
C GLY A 152 -2.66 -1.06 -3.77
N PHE A 153 -2.32 0.22 -3.61
CA PHE A 153 -1.60 0.98 -4.65
C PHE A 153 -0.69 2.04 -4.06
N MET A 154 0.40 1.61 -3.41
CA MET A 154 1.28 2.47 -2.61
C MET A 154 2.74 2.37 -3.06
N LEU A 155 3.37 3.53 -3.27
CA LEU A 155 4.80 3.65 -3.54
C LEU A 155 5.55 3.98 -2.25
N ILE A 156 6.56 3.18 -1.93
CA ILE A 156 7.38 3.33 -0.74
C ILE A 156 8.84 3.45 -1.14
N LYS A 157 9.51 4.52 -0.71
CA LYS A 157 10.92 4.78 -0.98
C LYS A 157 11.82 3.88 -0.12
N LYS A 158 12.97 3.48 -0.68
CA LYS A 158 14.03 2.81 0.09
C LYS A 158 14.39 3.63 1.33
N GLY A 159 14.60 2.95 2.45
CA GLY A 159 14.84 3.56 3.76
C GLY A 159 13.65 3.46 4.71
N VAL A 160 12.42 3.30 4.20
CA VAL A 160 11.23 3.14 5.06
C VAL A 160 11.24 1.76 5.72
N PHE A 161 11.26 0.68 4.95
CA PHE A 161 11.28 -0.67 5.48
C PHE A 161 12.58 -1.02 6.21
N GLU A 162 13.68 -0.33 5.94
CA GLU A 162 14.93 -0.47 6.70
C GLU A 162 14.86 0.15 8.11
N LYS A 163 13.93 1.09 8.36
CA LYS A 163 13.71 1.69 9.68
C LYS A 163 12.54 1.07 10.43
N VAL A 164 11.58 0.47 9.72
CA VAL A 164 10.47 -0.28 10.33
C VAL A 164 10.94 -1.70 10.66
N GLU A 165 10.74 -2.13 11.90
CA GLU A 165 11.19 -3.45 12.37
C GLU A 165 10.34 -4.59 11.79
N TYR A 166 10.98 -5.72 11.46
CA TYR A 166 10.27 -6.94 11.07
C TYR A 166 9.51 -7.54 12.27
N PRO A 167 8.29 -8.09 12.10
CA PRO A 167 7.54 -8.19 10.85
C PRO A 167 6.88 -6.88 10.43
N TRP A 168 7.20 -6.41 9.21
CA TRP A 168 6.72 -5.14 8.64
C TRP A 168 5.20 -5.08 8.49
N PHE A 169 4.60 -6.24 8.15
CA PHE A 169 3.16 -6.44 8.07
C PHE A 169 2.78 -7.48 9.11
N ARG A 170 2.04 -7.05 10.13
CA ARG A 170 1.67 -7.90 11.26
C ARG A 170 0.28 -7.55 11.75
N GLN A 171 -0.37 -8.49 12.40
CA GLN A 171 -1.58 -8.19 13.16
C GLN A 171 -1.16 -7.45 14.43
N MET A 172 -1.95 -6.45 14.81
CA MET A 172 -1.66 -5.63 15.97
C MET A 172 -2.94 -5.34 16.73
N LYS A 173 -2.88 -5.48 18.05
CA LYS A 173 -3.92 -5.00 18.95
C LYS A 173 -3.66 -3.54 19.29
N LYS A 174 -4.71 -2.73 19.32
CA LYS A 174 -4.62 -1.33 19.75
C LYS A 174 -5.75 -0.98 20.69
N GLN A 175 -5.38 -0.34 21.81
CA GLN A 175 -6.35 0.19 22.74
C GLN A 175 -6.90 1.53 22.22
N ILE A 176 -8.22 1.65 22.13
CA ILE A 176 -8.94 2.89 21.75
C ILE A 176 -9.88 3.26 22.89
N GLY A 177 -9.36 4.02 23.87
CA GLY A 177 -10.03 4.23 25.15
C GLY A 177 -10.27 2.91 25.87
N ASP A 178 -11.54 2.51 26.04
CA ASP A 178 -11.91 1.25 26.71
C ASP A 178 -12.13 0.09 25.72
N LEU A 179 -11.95 0.33 24.42
CA LEU A 179 -12.09 -0.66 23.36
C LEU A 179 -10.75 -1.31 23.01
N GLU A 180 -10.74 -2.61 22.77
CA GLU A 180 -9.61 -3.33 22.18
C GLU A 180 -9.89 -3.56 20.68
N GLU A 181 -9.09 -2.94 19.82
CA GLU A 181 -9.20 -3.05 18.37
C GLU A 181 -8.15 -4.03 17.81
N TYR A 182 -8.53 -4.77 16.78
CA TYR A 182 -7.67 -5.72 16.09
C TYR A 182 -7.38 -5.27 14.66
N CYS A 183 -6.26 -4.58 14.47
CA CYS A 183 -5.91 -3.95 13.20
C CYS A 183 -5.49 -4.95 12.12
N SER A 184 -5.90 -4.67 10.89
CA SER A 184 -5.35 -5.28 9.67
C SER A 184 -3.86 -4.96 9.49
N GLU A 185 -3.19 -5.70 8.61
CA GLU A 185 -1.75 -5.62 8.44
C GLU A 185 -1.27 -4.31 7.80
N ASP A 186 -2.12 -3.71 6.97
CA ASP A 186 -1.85 -2.42 6.32
C ASP A 186 -2.03 -1.26 7.30
N VAL A 187 -3.05 -1.30 8.18
CA VAL A 187 -3.19 -0.39 9.32
C VAL A 187 -1.97 -0.50 10.22
N ALA A 188 -1.54 -1.72 10.55
CA ALA A 188 -0.36 -1.92 11.37
C ALA A 188 0.90 -1.36 10.73
N PHE A 189 1.16 -1.64 9.45
CA PHE A 189 2.31 -1.05 8.75
C PHE A 189 2.27 0.48 8.77
N CYS A 190 1.12 1.09 8.46
CA CYS A 190 0.99 2.56 8.45
C CYS A 190 1.33 3.17 9.81
N GLN A 191 0.90 2.53 10.90
CA GLN A 191 1.23 2.99 12.25
C GLN A 191 2.72 2.83 12.58
N LEU A 192 3.31 1.67 12.26
CA LEU A 192 4.74 1.44 12.50
C LEU A 192 5.62 2.41 11.70
N ALA A 193 5.25 2.69 10.45
CA ALA A 193 5.94 3.69 9.64
C ALA A 193 5.85 5.09 10.28
N ARG A 194 4.69 5.47 10.81
CA ARG A 194 4.50 6.74 11.52
C ARG A 194 5.28 6.80 12.83
N GLU A 195 5.31 5.72 13.60
CA GLU A 195 6.12 5.59 14.82
C GLU A 195 7.62 5.69 14.51
N ALA A 196 8.06 5.20 13.34
CA ALA A 196 9.41 5.39 12.82
C ALA A 196 9.68 6.81 12.25
N GLY A 197 8.71 7.72 12.35
CA GLY A 197 8.85 9.13 11.97
C GLY A 197 8.48 9.46 10.52
N PHE A 198 7.90 8.53 9.77
CA PHE A 198 7.46 8.78 8.40
C PHE A 198 6.05 9.36 8.33
N LYS A 199 5.80 10.10 7.25
CA LYS A 199 4.47 10.62 6.90
C LYS A 199 3.94 9.85 5.70
N ILE A 200 2.64 9.63 5.69
CA ILE A 200 1.93 8.96 4.60
C ILE A 200 1.14 10.01 3.83
N PHE A 201 1.36 10.06 2.53
CA PHE A 201 0.64 10.97 1.64
C PHE A 201 -0.25 10.20 0.67
N ILE A 202 -1.36 10.81 0.29
CA ILE A 202 -2.15 10.39 -0.87
C ILE A 202 -2.20 11.51 -1.90
N ASP A 203 -2.41 11.17 -3.16
CA ASP A 203 -2.97 12.09 -4.16
C ASP A 203 -4.49 11.87 -4.23
N PRO A 204 -5.33 12.75 -3.66
CA PRO A 204 -6.78 12.57 -3.63
C PRO A 204 -7.46 12.60 -5.01
N GLN A 205 -6.74 13.05 -6.04
CA GLN A 205 -7.22 13.05 -7.42
C GLN A 205 -6.79 11.79 -8.19
N MET A 206 -5.91 10.96 -7.63
CA MET A 206 -5.47 9.70 -8.21
C MET A 206 -6.35 8.55 -7.71
N VAL A 207 -7.51 8.40 -8.32
CA VAL A 207 -8.39 7.25 -8.07
C VAL A 207 -7.93 6.06 -8.92
N VAL A 208 -7.65 4.94 -8.26
CA VAL A 208 -7.28 3.65 -8.86
C VAL A 208 -8.51 2.75 -8.87
N GLY A 209 -8.70 1.99 -9.95
CA GLY A 209 -9.85 1.09 -10.06
C GLY A 209 -9.71 -0.10 -9.10
N HIS A 210 -10.79 -0.46 -8.42
CA HIS A 210 -10.85 -1.62 -7.54
C HIS A 210 -11.83 -2.64 -8.13
N GLU A 211 -11.30 -3.73 -8.64
CA GLU A 211 -12.05 -4.78 -9.31
C GLU A 211 -12.63 -5.77 -8.28
N LYS A 212 -13.88 -6.19 -8.45
CA LYS A 212 -14.49 -7.24 -7.63
C LYS A 212 -15.14 -8.29 -8.50
N MET A 213 -14.84 -9.56 -8.21
CA MET A 213 -15.44 -10.70 -8.89
C MET A 213 -16.87 -10.93 -8.38
N ARG A 214 -17.78 -11.25 -9.28
CA ARG A 214 -19.17 -11.62 -8.96
C ARG A 214 -19.45 -13.00 -9.54
N VAL A 215 -20.10 -13.86 -8.75
CA VAL A 215 -20.58 -15.17 -9.20
C VAL A 215 -21.99 -15.01 -9.78
N LEU A 216 -22.24 -15.61 -10.94
CA LEU A 216 -23.55 -15.71 -11.57
C LEU A 216 -24.10 -17.12 -11.29
N TYR A 217 -25.37 -17.23 -10.92
CA TYR A 217 -26.09 -18.49 -10.71
C TYR A 217 -27.23 -18.61 -11.72
#